data_AF-A0AA97PR47-F1
#
_entry.id   AF-A0AA97PR47-F1
#
_cell.length_a   1.000
_cell.length_b   1.000
_cell.length_c   1.000
_cell.angle_alpha   90.00
_cell.angle_beta   90.00
_cell.angle_gamma   90.00
#
_symmetry.space_group_name_H-M   'P 1'
#
loop_
_entity.id
_entity.type
_entity.pdbx_description
1 polymer ?
#
loop_
_entity_poly.entity_id
_entity_poly.type
_entity_poly.pdbx_seq_one_letter_code
_entity_poly.pdbx_strand_id
1 'polypeptide(L)'
;MSQLGSIRYVAATKKSPLAALLLKCHVKPGASKAREGVAAVTDDAVELCVSAQAREGEANKAVVIVLSKALGLAKSDVTITHGLKSRDKTVLISGKVAQGPEGDVISRAQELLKKASKHSFAFLEVYYAYLPVRAFRPAAAMAARTTARRGFHTTRPAFVKAGDPLPDAECLVEGSPGNKVNIAKEFSLNNGLIIGVPAAFSGACSTSHIPSYMKHPKIKDVGQVFVVSVNDAFVMKAWAEQMDPAGDSGFRFLGDPQGVFTKTLDLDFDGTAIFGNDRSKRYALVIENGRVKSAHVEPDNTGTNVSMADKVLG
;
A
#
# COMPACT_ATOMS: atom_id res chain seq x y z
N MET A 1 -15.54 -17.21 35.36
CA MET A 1 -14.35 -17.01 36.22
C MET A 1 -13.25 -17.85 35.58
N SER A 2 -12.18 -17.35 34.98
CA SER A 2 -11.34 -16.18 35.23
C SER A 2 -11.02 -15.42 33.93
N GLN A 3 -11.48 -14.17 33.82
CA GLN A 3 -11.05 -13.26 32.76
C GLN A 3 -9.96 -12.34 33.27
N LEU A 4 -8.83 -12.92 33.64
CA LEU A 4 -7.59 -12.21 33.98
C LEU A 4 -6.46 -12.96 33.31
N GLY A 5 -6.28 -12.63 32.03
CA GLY A 5 -5.19 -13.06 31.19
C GLY A 5 -4.81 -11.90 30.28
N SER A 6 -3.53 -11.83 29.90
CA SER A 6 -3.00 -10.94 28.87
C SER A 6 -3.68 -11.13 27.50
N ILE A 7 -4.45 -12.21 27.34
CA ILE A 7 -5.20 -12.60 26.15
C ILE A 7 -6.67 -12.83 26.50
N ARG A 8 -7.58 -12.20 25.76
CA ARG A 8 -9.03 -12.36 25.92
C ARG A 8 -9.67 -12.67 24.57
N TYR A 9 -10.46 -13.73 24.49
CA TYR A 9 -11.26 -14.02 23.31
C TYR A 9 -12.60 -13.27 23.36
N VAL A 10 -13.03 -12.75 22.21
CA VAL A 10 -14.31 -12.09 22.01
C VAL A 10 -15.03 -12.83 20.90
N ALA A 11 -16.08 -13.58 21.27
CA ALA A 11 -16.91 -14.30 20.33
C ALA A 11 -17.67 -13.35 19.40
N ALA A 12 -18.00 -13.83 18.20
CA ALA A 12 -18.83 -13.08 17.26
C ALA A 12 -20.20 -12.76 17.88
N THR A 13 -20.68 -11.53 17.69
CA THR A 13 -22.01 -11.09 18.13
C THR A 13 -22.80 -10.56 16.94
N LYS A 14 -24.11 -10.32 17.11
CA LYS A 14 -24.95 -9.71 16.07
C LYS A 14 -24.42 -8.36 15.56
N LYS A 15 -23.62 -7.64 16.36
CA LYS A 15 -23.03 -6.33 16.03
C LYS A 15 -21.60 -6.43 15.46
N SER A 16 -20.92 -7.56 15.64
CA SER A 16 -19.57 -7.81 15.13
C SER A 16 -19.46 -9.28 14.71
N PRO A 17 -19.61 -9.58 13.40
CA PRO A 17 -19.82 -10.93 12.90
C PRO A 17 -18.57 -11.82 12.94
N LEU A 18 -17.40 -11.25 13.26
CA LEU A 18 -16.14 -11.96 13.34
C LEU A 18 -15.70 -12.09 14.80
N ALA A 19 -15.29 -13.30 15.18
CA ALA A 19 -14.61 -13.52 16.45
C ALA A 19 -13.22 -12.86 16.41
N ALA A 20 -12.82 -12.28 17.54
CA ALA A 20 -11.58 -11.52 17.66
C ALA A 20 -10.87 -11.82 18.97
N LEU A 21 -9.56 -11.61 19.00
CA LEU A 21 -8.72 -11.84 20.17
C LEU A 21 -8.12 -10.51 20.63
N LEU A 22 -8.32 -10.15 21.89
CA LEU A 22 -7.78 -8.95 22.50
C LEU A 22 -6.53 -9.29 23.30
N LEU A 23 -5.41 -8.67 22.93
CA LEU A 23 -4.16 -8.71 23.68
C LEU A 23 -3.98 -7.43 24.50
N LYS A 24 -3.61 -7.59 25.77
CA LYS A 24 -3.06 -6.51 26.58
C LYS A 24 -1.55 -6.51 26.40
N CYS A 25 -1.01 -5.42 25.89
CA CYS A 25 0.40 -5.28 25.59
C CYS A 25 0.99 -4.11 26.39
N HIS A 26 2.14 -4.35 27.02
CA HIS A 26 2.95 -3.30 27.63
C HIS A 26 4.16 -2.99 26.73
N VAL A 27 4.21 -1.79 26.18
CA VAL A 27 5.19 -1.42 25.14
C VAL A 27 6.33 -0.61 25.74
N LYS A 28 7.57 -1.08 25.53
CA LYS A 28 8.83 -0.42 25.89
C LYS A 28 9.44 0.22 24.62
N PRO A 29 9.20 1.52 24.37
CA PRO A 29 9.71 2.22 23.19
C PRO A 29 11.20 2.57 23.33
N GLY A 30 11.86 2.82 22.20
CA GLY A 30 13.29 3.19 22.15
C GLY A 30 14.25 2.03 22.41
N ALA A 31 13.82 0.78 22.22
CA ALA A 31 14.71 -0.37 22.31
C ALA A 31 15.73 -0.38 21.15
N SER A 32 16.88 -0.99 21.36
CA SER A 32 17.82 -1.26 20.26
C SER A 32 17.19 -2.20 19.23
N LYS A 33 17.52 -2.07 17.94
CA LYS A 33 16.99 -2.95 16.86
C LYS A 33 17.14 -4.45 17.16
N ALA A 34 18.23 -4.86 17.83
CA ALA A 34 18.46 -6.26 18.24
C ALA A 34 17.49 -6.78 19.34
N ARG A 35 16.83 -5.87 20.06
CA ARG A 35 15.88 -6.19 21.14
C ARG A 35 14.42 -5.93 20.73
N GLU A 36 14.18 -5.59 19.46
CA GLU A 36 12.83 -5.38 18.94
C GLU A 36 12.09 -6.72 18.83
N GLY A 37 10.92 -6.84 19.45
CA GLY A 37 10.18 -8.09 19.49
C GLY A 37 9.31 -8.27 20.75
N VAL A 38 8.82 -9.49 20.94
CA VAL A 38 8.12 -9.89 22.17
C VAL A 38 9.17 -10.16 23.24
N ALA A 39 9.22 -9.33 24.28
CA ALA A 39 10.20 -9.45 25.35
C ALA A 39 9.82 -10.57 26.33
N ALA A 40 8.55 -10.58 26.77
CA ALA A 40 8.03 -11.59 27.68
C ALA A 40 6.51 -11.71 27.50
N VAL A 41 5.98 -12.90 27.81
CA VAL A 41 4.54 -13.15 27.86
C VAL A 41 4.20 -13.50 29.31
N THR A 42 3.56 -12.58 30.02
CA THR A 42 3.05 -12.82 31.38
C THR A 42 1.55 -13.02 31.37
N ASP A 43 1.01 -13.45 32.51
CA ASP A 43 -0.44 -13.62 32.68
C ASP A 43 -1.18 -12.27 32.69
N ASP A 44 -0.50 -11.16 32.98
CA ASP A 44 -1.12 -9.83 33.03
C ASP A 44 -0.98 -9.03 31.73
N ALA A 45 0.19 -9.09 31.07
CA ALA A 45 0.46 -8.38 29.84
C ALA A 45 1.52 -9.08 28.95
N VAL A 46 1.44 -8.82 27.65
CA VAL A 46 2.51 -9.16 26.71
C VAL A 46 3.48 -7.97 26.66
N GLU A 47 4.71 -8.17 27.13
CA GLU A 47 5.73 -7.14 27.04
C GLU A 47 6.32 -7.09 25.62
N LEU A 48 6.28 -5.91 25.01
CA LEU A 48 6.80 -5.66 23.67
C LEU A 48 7.91 -4.62 23.73
N CYS A 49 9.04 -4.90 23.11
CA CYS A 49 10.10 -3.94 22.88
C CYS A 49 10.01 -3.44 21.44
N VAL A 50 9.91 -2.13 21.26
CA VAL A 50 9.88 -1.51 19.92
C VAL A 50 11.02 -0.52 19.78
N SER A 51 11.66 -0.52 18.62
CA SER A 51 12.78 0.39 18.34
C SER A 51 12.34 1.84 18.10
N ALA A 52 11.09 2.02 17.67
CA ALA A 52 10.46 3.33 17.50
C ALA A 52 10.40 4.10 18.83
N GLN A 53 10.61 5.43 18.73
CA GLN A 53 10.45 6.32 19.88
C GLN A 53 8.96 6.56 20.17
N ALA A 54 8.65 7.03 21.38
CA ALA A 54 7.28 7.40 21.78
C ALA A 54 6.84 8.74 21.15
N ARG A 55 6.97 8.89 19.84
CA ARG A 55 6.62 10.10 19.06
C ARG A 55 5.53 9.79 18.05
N GLU A 56 4.55 10.68 17.96
CA GLU A 56 3.50 10.76 16.91
C GLU A 56 3.00 9.43 16.31
N GLY A 57 2.73 8.42 17.15
CA GLY A 57 2.16 7.14 16.70
C GLY A 57 3.13 6.18 16.00
N GLU A 58 4.43 6.48 15.92
CA GLU A 58 5.44 5.56 15.38
C GLU A 58 5.51 4.26 16.19
N ALA A 59 5.47 4.37 17.52
CA ALA A 59 5.38 3.20 18.41
C ALA A 59 4.13 2.35 18.14
N ASN A 60 3.01 2.95 17.74
CA ASN A 60 1.78 2.20 17.42
C ASN A 60 1.97 1.38 16.14
N LYS A 61 2.59 1.98 15.11
CA LYS A 61 2.92 1.27 13.86
C LYS A 61 3.91 0.12 14.12
N ALA A 62 4.93 0.35 14.93
CA ALA A 62 5.91 -0.66 15.29
C ALA A 62 5.27 -1.85 16.04
N VAL A 63 4.35 -1.60 16.97
CA VAL A 63 3.61 -2.65 17.69
C VAL A 63 2.82 -3.55 16.73
N VAL A 64 2.14 -2.96 15.75
CA VAL A 64 1.38 -3.72 14.74
C VAL A 64 2.32 -4.63 13.94
N ILE A 65 3.50 -4.13 13.56
CA ILE A 65 4.49 -4.90 12.80
C ILE A 65 5.05 -6.06 13.64
N VAL A 66 5.44 -5.81 14.90
CA VAL A 66 5.99 -6.83 15.79
C VAL A 66 4.97 -7.95 16.03
N LEU A 67 3.71 -7.60 16.30
CA LEU A 67 2.65 -8.59 16.55
C LEU A 67 2.26 -9.36 15.29
N SER A 68 2.18 -8.69 14.12
CA SER A 68 1.95 -9.34 12.82
C SER A 68 3.01 -10.40 12.54
N LYS A 69 4.30 -10.09 12.79
CA LYS A 69 5.40 -11.04 12.64
C LYS A 69 5.35 -12.18 13.66
N ALA A 70 5.10 -11.87 14.93
CA ALA A 70 5.05 -12.87 16.00
C ALA A 70 3.92 -13.90 15.81
N LEU A 71 2.79 -13.47 15.23
CA LEU A 71 1.60 -14.30 15.06
C LEU A 71 1.43 -14.84 13.63
N GLY A 72 2.26 -14.42 12.68
CA GLY A 72 2.14 -14.81 11.27
C GLY A 72 0.86 -14.30 10.61
N LEU A 73 0.39 -13.11 11.01
CA LEU A 73 -0.86 -12.50 10.54
C LEU A 73 -0.59 -11.32 9.61
N ALA A 74 -1.56 -10.99 8.76
CA ALA A 74 -1.49 -9.77 7.96
C ALA A 74 -1.55 -8.52 8.87
N LYS A 75 -0.88 -7.43 8.48
CA LYS A 75 -0.91 -6.17 9.25
C LYS A 75 -2.33 -5.61 9.40
N SER A 76 -3.22 -5.88 8.43
CA SER A 76 -4.65 -5.51 8.46
C SER A 76 -5.43 -6.21 9.56
N ASP A 77 -4.93 -7.36 10.02
CA ASP A 77 -5.61 -8.19 11.01
C ASP A 77 -5.28 -7.77 12.44
N VAL A 78 -4.37 -6.80 12.63
CA VAL A 78 -3.89 -6.35 13.94
C VAL A 78 -4.22 -4.86 14.10
N THR A 79 -5.13 -4.54 15.03
CA THR A 79 -5.62 -3.17 15.25
C THR A 79 -5.49 -2.76 16.71
N ILE A 80 -4.91 -1.60 16.99
CA ILE A 80 -4.87 -1.06 18.37
C ILE A 80 -6.22 -0.40 18.66
N THR A 81 -6.95 -0.91 19.66
CA THR A 81 -8.28 -0.39 20.03
C THR A 81 -8.20 0.63 21.16
N HIS A 82 -7.26 0.46 22.10
CA HIS A 82 -7.10 1.34 23.26
C HIS A 82 -5.62 1.60 23.53
N GLY A 83 -5.32 2.73 24.20
CA GLY A 83 -3.96 3.04 24.62
C GLY A 83 -3.08 3.65 23.54
N LEU A 84 -3.64 4.31 22.52
CA LEU A 84 -2.87 4.95 21.44
C LEU A 84 -1.81 5.93 21.95
N LYS A 85 -2.09 6.62 23.06
CA LYS A 85 -1.17 7.55 23.74
C LYS A 85 -0.48 6.95 24.99
N SER A 86 -0.79 5.70 25.36
CA SER A 86 -0.24 5.02 26.54
C SER A 86 0.75 3.93 26.13
N ARG A 87 1.68 3.57 27.02
CA ARG A 87 2.53 2.38 26.87
C ARG A 87 1.74 1.08 26.97
N ASP A 88 0.64 1.11 27.71
CA ASP A 88 -0.30 0.01 27.86
C ASP A 88 -1.34 0.10 26.74
N LYS A 89 -1.37 -0.92 25.88
CA LYS A 89 -2.22 -0.96 24.68
C LYS A 89 -3.08 -2.20 24.66
N THR A 90 -4.30 -2.04 24.16
CA THR A 90 -5.17 -3.18 23.87
C THR A 90 -5.23 -3.39 22.36
N VAL A 91 -4.72 -4.53 21.90
CA VAL A 91 -4.64 -4.86 20.47
C VAL A 91 -5.69 -5.91 20.14
N LEU A 92 -6.54 -5.60 19.18
CA LEU A 92 -7.51 -6.51 18.59
C LEU A 92 -6.86 -7.25 17.43
N ILE A 93 -7.00 -8.56 17.45
CA ILE A 93 -6.51 -9.49 16.44
C ILE A 93 -7.72 -10.16 15.80
N SER A 94 -7.80 -10.01 14.49
CA SER A 94 -8.77 -10.67 13.61
C SER A 94 -8.07 -11.74 12.78
N GLY A 95 -8.82 -12.53 12.01
CA GLY A 95 -8.25 -13.47 11.03
C GLY A 95 -8.03 -14.89 11.55
N LYS A 96 -7.13 -15.64 10.91
CA LYS A 96 -6.98 -17.11 11.05
C LYS A 96 -6.71 -17.58 12.49
N VAL A 97 -6.03 -16.77 13.29
CA VAL A 97 -5.68 -17.11 14.68
C VAL A 97 -6.90 -17.00 15.60
N ALA A 98 -7.87 -16.12 15.28
CA ALA A 98 -9.10 -15.93 16.06
C ALA A 98 -10.24 -16.90 15.66
N GLN A 99 -9.99 -17.88 14.79
CA GLN A 99 -10.98 -18.87 14.36
C GLN A 99 -10.87 -20.15 15.19
N GLY A 100 -11.97 -20.53 15.82
CA GLY A 100 -12.12 -21.81 16.53
C GLY A 100 -12.80 -21.66 17.90
N PRO A 101 -12.83 -22.75 18.70
CA PRO A 101 -13.27 -22.72 20.08
C PRO A 101 -12.39 -21.80 20.94
N GLU A 102 -12.98 -21.14 21.94
CA GLU A 102 -12.30 -20.15 22.81
C GLU A 102 -10.99 -20.68 23.42
N GLY A 103 -11.00 -21.91 23.94
CA GLY A 103 -9.82 -22.52 24.57
C GLY A 103 -8.64 -22.70 23.61
N ASP A 104 -8.92 -23.24 22.42
CA ASP A 104 -7.89 -23.54 21.41
C ASP A 104 -7.26 -22.26 20.85
N VAL A 105 -8.07 -21.21 20.69
CA VAL A 105 -7.61 -19.90 20.19
C VAL A 105 -6.66 -19.24 21.19
N ILE A 106 -7.00 -19.26 22.48
CA ILE A 106 -6.15 -18.68 23.53
C ILE A 106 -4.84 -19.46 23.65
N SER A 107 -4.88 -20.79 23.71
CA SER A 107 -3.67 -21.62 23.81
C SER A 107 -2.74 -21.45 22.61
N ARG A 108 -3.29 -21.40 21.39
CA ARG A 108 -2.52 -21.17 20.16
C ARG A 108 -1.85 -19.79 20.15
N ALA A 109 -2.57 -18.75 20.56
CA ALA A 109 -2.01 -17.40 20.64
C ALA A 109 -0.89 -17.32 21.69
N GLN A 110 -1.08 -17.93 22.86
CA GLN A 110 -0.05 -18.01 23.91
C GLN A 110 1.20 -18.76 23.42
N GLU A 111 1.02 -19.88 22.71
CA GLU A 111 2.14 -20.67 22.18
C GLU A 111 2.95 -19.90 21.13
N LEU A 112 2.28 -19.23 20.19
CA LEU A 112 2.93 -18.40 19.17
C LEU A 112 3.71 -17.23 19.78
N LEU A 113 3.13 -16.54 20.76
CA LEU A 113 3.81 -15.44 21.46
C LEU A 113 5.00 -15.94 22.29
N LYS A 114 4.89 -17.09 22.96
CA LYS A 114 6.00 -17.72 23.69
C LYS A 114 7.12 -18.17 22.76
N LYS A 115 6.77 -18.69 21.57
CA LYS A 115 7.75 -19.04 20.53
C LYS A 115 8.47 -17.81 20.01
N ALA A 116 7.75 -16.71 19.80
CA ALA A 116 8.33 -15.43 19.38
C ALA A 116 9.24 -14.80 20.46
N SER A 117 8.96 -15.01 21.75
CA SER A 117 9.76 -14.48 22.86
C SER A 117 11.10 -15.19 23.06
N LYS A 118 11.19 -16.49 22.74
CA LYS A 118 12.43 -17.28 22.91
C LYS A 118 13.48 -17.05 21.82
N HIS A 119 13.10 -16.48 20.69
CA HIS A 119 14.00 -16.18 19.59
C HIS A 119 14.31 -14.67 19.57
N SER A 120 15.35 -14.26 20.31
CA SER A 120 16.03 -13.00 20.03
C SER A 120 16.47 -13.04 18.56
N PHE A 121 15.94 -12.11 17.76
CA PHE A 121 16.06 -12.09 16.30
C PHE A 121 17.51 -11.81 15.86
N ALA A 122 18.28 -12.89 15.72
CA ALA A 122 19.30 -12.99 14.70
C ALA A 122 18.89 -14.14 13.76
N PHE A 123 18.90 -13.87 12.45
CA PHE A 123 18.82 -14.85 11.37
C PHE A 123 17.44 -15.45 11.05
N LEU A 124 16.84 -15.02 9.92
CA LEU A 124 15.93 -15.86 9.13
C LEU A 124 15.76 -15.30 7.71
N GLU A 125 16.87 -15.23 6.96
CA GLU A 125 16.87 -15.06 5.50
C GLU A 125 17.01 -16.40 4.74
N VAL A 126 16.89 -17.56 5.41
CA VAL A 126 17.23 -18.86 4.80
C VAL A 126 16.09 -19.91 4.84
N TYR A 127 14.93 -19.64 5.44
CA TYR A 127 13.93 -20.69 5.70
C TYR A 127 12.76 -20.79 4.70
N TYR A 128 12.75 -19.99 3.62
CA TYR A 128 11.76 -20.11 2.54
C TYR A 128 12.24 -20.91 1.32
N ALA A 129 13.41 -21.56 1.38
CA ALA A 129 13.95 -22.33 0.26
C ALA A 129 13.55 -23.82 0.24
N TYR A 130 12.90 -24.37 1.28
CA TYR A 130 12.58 -25.81 1.33
C TYR A 130 11.27 -26.10 2.04
N LEU A 131 10.15 -26.13 1.30
CA LEU A 131 9.06 -27.07 1.59
C LEU A 131 8.37 -27.51 0.28
N PRO A 132 8.20 -28.83 0.04
CA PRO A 132 7.64 -29.37 -1.19
C PRO A 132 6.12 -29.25 -1.20
N VAL A 133 5.60 -28.90 -2.38
CA VAL A 133 4.18 -28.97 -2.71
C VAL A 133 3.73 -30.43 -2.61
N ARG A 134 2.99 -30.78 -1.55
CA ARG A 134 2.21 -32.01 -1.50
C ARG A 134 0.73 -31.68 -1.66
N ALA A 135 0.19 -32.20 -2.76
CA ALA A 135 -1.21 -32.14 -3.13
C ALA A 135 -2.10 -32.72 -2.03
N PHE A 136 -3.07 -31.91 -1.58
CA PHE A 136 -4.23 -32.39 -0.86
C PHE A 136 -5.42 -32.35 -1.82
N ARG A 137 -5.93 -33.52 -2.18
CA ARG A 137 -7.24 -33.66 -2.83
C ARG A 137 -8.33 -33.29 -1.81
N PRO A 138 -9.33 -32.46 -2.16
CA PRO A 138 -10.50 -32.33 -1.33
C PRO A 138 -11.45 -33.51 -1.61
N ALA A 139 -12.01 -34.07 -0.55
CA ALA A 139 -13.15 -34.96 -0.60
C ALA A 139 -14.37 -34.20 -1.14
N ALA A 140 -15.18 -34.88 -1.96
CA ALA A 140 -16.41 -34.36 -2.54
C ALA A 140 -17.41 -34.00 -1.42
N ALA A 141 -17.62 -32.71 -1.19
CA ALA A 141 -18.76 -32.21 -0.43
C ALA A 141 -19.87 -31.81 -1.43
N MET A 142 -21.04 -32.39 -1.20
CA MET A 142 -22.26 -32.25 -1.97
C MET A 142 -22.67 -30.78 -2.11
N ALA A 143 -22.78 -30.30 -3.35
CA ALA A 143 -23.05 -28.90 -3.66
C ALA A 143 -24.51 -28.54 -3.36
N ALA A 144 -24.75 -27.74 -2.32
CA ALA A 144 -25.95 -26.92 -2.24
C ALA A 144 -25.85 -25.84 -3.34
N ARG A 145 -26.75 -25.89 -4.33
CA ARG A 145 -26.87 -24.88 -5.37
C ARG A 145 -27.43 -23.59 -4.79
N THR A 146 -26.57 -22.81 -4.13
CA THR A 146 -26.78 -21.38 -4.01
C THR A 146 -26.24 -20.74 -5.28
N THR A 147 -27.10 -20.05 -6.03
CA THR A 147 -26.70 -19.16 -7.13
C THR A 147 -25.82 -18.05 -6.55
N ALA A 148 -24.54 -18.34 -6.40
CA ALA A 148 -23.54 -17.35 -6.06
C ALA A 148 -23.47 -16.38 -7.23
N ARG A 149 -24.00 -15.16 -7.03
CA ARG A 149 -23.57 -14.01 -7.81
C ARG A 149 -22.05 -13.98 -7.67
N ARG A 150 -21.32 -14.30 -8.75
CA ARG A 150 -19.89 -14.04 -8.82
C ARG A 150 -19.72 -12.54 -8.62
N GLY A 151 -19.34 -12.12 -7.42
CA GLY A 151 -18.77 -10.80 -7.24
C GLY A 151 -17.52 -10.78 -8.11
N PHE A 152 -17.49 -9.87 -9.09
CA PHE A 152 -16.24 -9.52 -9.76
C PHE A 152 -15.31 -8.99 -8.67
N HIS A 153 -14.35 -9.80 -8.24
CA HIS A 153 -13.22 -9.32 -7.47
C HIS A 153 -12.15 -8.93 -8.49
N THR A 154 -12.01 -7.63 -8.77
CA THR A 154 -10.83 -7.15 -9.48
C THR A 154 -9.69 -7.25 -8.48
N THR A 155 -8.86 -8.28 -8.59
CA THR A 155 -7.52 -8.20 -7.98
C THR A 155 -6.86 -6.96 -8.58
N ARG A 156 -6.20 -6.14 -7.74
CA ARG A 156 -5.38 -5.04 -8.24
C ARG A 156 -4.48 -5.59 -9.36
N PRO A 157 -4.42 -4.95 -10.54
CA PRO A 157 -3.51 -5.39 -11.58
C PRO A 157 -2.10 -5.43 -10.99
N ALA A 158 -1.47 -6.60 -11.05
CA ALA A 158 -0.05 -6.72 -10.74
C ALA A 158 0.68 -6.07 -11.92
N PHE A 159 1.07 -4.80 -11.72
CA PHE A 159 1.59 -3.89 -12.72
C PHE A 159 0.60 -3.54 -13.84
N VAL A 160 0.45 -2.25 -14.16
CA VAL A 160 -0.32 -1.81 -15.33
C VAL A 160 0.23 -2.43 -16.62
N LYS A 161 -0.65 -2.94 -17.48
CA LYS A 161 -0.31 -3.57 -18.76
C LYS A 161 -1.19 -3.07 -19.90
N ALA A 162 -0.75 -3.32 -21.12
CA ALA A 162 -1.55 -3.10 -22.31
C ALA A 162 -2.90 -3.85 -22.22
N GLY A 163 -3.98 -3.17 -22.56
CA GLY A 163 -5.37 -3.64 -22.48
C GLY A 163 -6.10 -3.24 -21.18
N ASP A 164 -5.37 -2.89 -20.12
CA ASP A 164 -5.98 -2.56 -18.84
C ASP A 164 -6.84 -1.28 -18.93
N PRO A 165 -8.00 -1.26 -18.25
CA PRO A 165 -8.81 -0.06 -18.14
C PRO A 165 -8.13 0.96 -17.21
N LEU A 166 -8.36 2.25 -17.47
CA LEU A 166 -7.96 3.29 -16.54
C LEU A 166 -8.82 3.27 -15.25
N PRO A 167 -8.24 3.58 -14.08
CA PRO A 167 -8.99 3.69 -12.83
C PRO A 167 -10.09 4.74 -12.90
N ASP A 168 -11.33 4.33 -12.67
CA ASP A 168 -12.47 5.23 -12.48
C ASP A 168 -12.50 5.74 -11.03
N ALA A 169 -11.56 6.65 -10.71
CA ALA A 169 -11.37 7.18 -9.37
C ALA A 169 -11.23 8.71 -9.38
N GLU A 170 -12.04 9.39 -8.56
CA GLU A 170 -11.98 10.85 -8.36
C GLU A 170 -10.96 11.23 -7.28
N CYS A 171 -9.71 10.85 -7.50
CA CYS A 171 -8.60 11.08 -6.57
C CYS A 171 -7.54 12.07 -7.07
N LEU A 172 -7.49 12.31 -8.38
CA LEU A 172 -6.60 13.30 -8.98
C LEU A 172 -7.18 14.70 -8.82
N VAL A 173 -6.30 15.69 -8.65
CA VAL A 173 -6.68 17.10 -8.43
C VAL A 173 -5.86 18.03 -9.31
N GLU A 174 -6.46 19.11 -9.80
CA GLU A 174 -5.81 20.04 -10.75
C GLU A 174 -5.96 21.49 -10.29
N GLY A 175 -4.84 22.19 -10.07
CA GLY A 175 -4.84 23.62 -9.70
C GLY A 175 -5.27 23.92 -8.27
N SER A 176 -6.24 23.17 -7.73
CA SER A 176 -6.73 23.27 -6.36
C SER A 176 -7.24 21.91 -5.85
N PRO A 177 -7.25 21.67 -4.53
CA PRO A 177 -7.77 20.41 -3.96
C PRO A 177 -9.25 20.14 -4.24
N GLY A 178 -10.03 21.18 -4.54
CA GLY A 178 -11.47 21.05 -4.84
C GLY A 178 -11.77 20.64 -6.28
N ASN A 179 -10.83 20.87 -7.20
CA ASN A 179 -10.99 20.55 -8.61
C ASN A 179 -10.53 19.11 -8.87
N LYS A 180 -11.46 18.17 -8.70
CA LYS A 180 -11.21 16.74 -8.90
C LYS A 180 -11.28 16.39 -10.38
N VAL A 181 -10.31 15.61 -10.83
CA VAL A 181 -10.24 15.10 -12.20
C VAL A 181 -10.41 13.58 -12.18
N ASN A 182 -11.29 13.08 -13.06
CA ASN A 182 -11.44 11.66 -13.30
C ASN A 182 -10.84 11.33 -14.67
N ILE A 183 -9.67 10.72 -14.65
CA ILE A 183 -8.89 10.48 -15.87
C ILE A 183 -9.55 9.45 -16.81
N ALA A 184 -10.32 8.50 -16.28
CA ALA A 184 -11.06 7.55 -17.11
C ALA A 184 -12.15 8.25 -17.92
N LYS A 185 -12.81 9.28 -17.35
CA LYS A 185 -13.80 10.10 -18.07
C LYS A 185 -13.13 10.96 -19.15
N GLU A 186 -11.98 11.55 -18.86
CA GLU A 186 -11.19 12.36 -19.81
C GLU A 186 -10.82 11.55 -21.07
N PHE A 187 -10.39 10.29 -20.89
CA PHE A 187 -9.99 9.40 -21.98
C PHE A 187 -11.11 8.52 -22.55
N SER A 188 -12.36 8.73 -22.16
CA SER A 188 -13.48 7.90 -22.64
C SER A 188 -13.70 7.98 -24.16
N LEU A 189 -13.42 9.15 -24.75
CA LEU A 189 -13.53 9.43 -26.19
C LEU A 189 -12.23 9.97 -26.80
N ASN A 190 -11.22 10.20 -25.97
CA ASN A 190 -9.96 10.81 -26.38
C ASN A 190 -8.81 9.80 -26.24
N ASN A 191 -7.84 9.94 -27.13
CA ASN A 191 -6.54 9.27 -26.98
C ASN A 191 -5.55 10.23 -26.31
N GLY A 192 -4.44 9.70 -25.84
CA GLY A 192 -3.38 10.55 -25.30
C GLY A 192 -2.36 9.82 -24.46
N LEU A 193 -1.78 10.56 -23.53
CA LEU A 193 -0.62 10.15 -22.78
C LEU A 193 -0.78 10.50 -21.30
N ILE A 194 -0.40 9.56 -20.43
CA ILE A 194 -0.23 9.80 -19.00
C ILE A 194 1.24 9.65 -18.67
N ILE A 195 1.87 10.74 -18.21
CA ILE A 195 3.28 10.76 -17.79
C ILE A 195 3.31 10.78 -16.27
N GLY A 196 3.80 9.69 -15.66
CA GLY A 196 4.01 9.59 -14.22
C GLY A 196 5.42 10.01 -13.84
N VAL A 197 5.55 10.85 -12.82
CA VAL A 197 6.85 11.28 -12.29
C VAL A 197 6.96 11.09 -10.77
N PRO A 198 8.16 10.82 -10.23
CA PRO A 198 8.33 10.67 -8.78
C PRO A 198 8.05 11.91 -7.95
N ALA A 199 8.39 13.09 -8.48
CA ALA A 199 8.22 14.35 -7.76
C ALA A 199 8.23 15.55 -8.72
N ALA A 200 7.31 16.49 -8.48
CA ALA A 200 7.42 17.84 -8.99
C ALA A 200 8.75 18.49 -8.55
N PHE A 201 9.29 19.39 -9.36
CA PHE A 201 10.56 20.11 -9.11
C PHE A 201 11.83 19.25 -8.99
N SER A 202 11.77 17.93 -9.17
CA SER A 202 12.96 17.09 -9.11
C SER A 202 13.79 17.15 -10.40
N GLY A 203 15.12 17.02 -10.27
CA GLY A 203 16.09 17.30 -11.34
C GLY A 203 15.75 16.64 -12.67
N ALA A 204 15.71 15.32 -12.73
CA ALA A 204 15.42 14.59 -13.97
C ALA A 204 14.00 14.88 -14.53
N CYS A 205 13.01 15.10 -13.68
CA CYS A 205 11.64 15.38 -14.12
C CYS A 205 11.54 16.75 -14.80
N SER A 206 12.13 17.78 -14.19
CA SER A 206 12.03 19.16 -14.64
C SER A 206 13.02 19.53 -15.75
N THR A 207 14.16 18.83 -15.86
CA THR A 207 15.22 19.20 -16.82
C THR A 207 15.16 18.41 -18.12
N SER A 208 14.78 17.13 -18.06
CA SER A 208 14.83 16.25 -19.23
C SER A 208 13.49 15.59 -19.55
N HIS A 209 12.82 14.99 -18.56
CA HIS A 209 11.66 14.12 -18.84
C HIS A 209 10.47 14.89 -19.42
N ILE A 210 9.87 15.83 -18.67
CA ILE A 210 8.74 16.60 -19.17
C ILE A 210 9.11 17.48 -20.37
N PRO A 211 10.26 18.20 -20.37
CA PRO A 211 10.66 18.98 -21.54
C PRO A 211 10.88 18.15 -22.81
N SER A 212 11.27 16.86 -22.69
CA SER A 212 11.42 15.99 -23.87
C SER A 212 10.09 15.79 -24.59
N TYR A 213 8.98 15.64 -23.86
CA TYR A 213 7.64 15.50 -24.45
C TYR A 213 7.14 16.82 -25.04
N MET A 214 7.29 17.92 -24.31
CA MET A 214 6.83 19.25 -24.78
C MET A 214 7.50 19.67 -26.09
N LYS A 215 8.75 19.25 -26.33
CA LYS A 215 9.51 19.57 -27.53
C LYS A 215 9.36 18.54 -28.66
N HIS A 216 8.74 17.39 -28.39
CA HIS A 216 8.67 16.30 -29.37
C HIS A 216 7.68 16.62 -30.48
N PRO A 217 8.02 16.47 -31.77
CA PRO A 217 7.16 16.90 -32.88
C PRO A 217 5.81 16.17 -32.93
N LYS A 218 5.79 14.88 -32.55
CA LYS A 218 4.58 14.04 -32.52
C LYS A 218 3.66 14.28 -31.33
N ILE A 219 4.03 15.14 -30.37
CA ILE A 219 3.21 15.37 -29.17
C ILE A 219 1.84 15.98 -29.51
N LYS A 220 1.74 16.69 -30.64
CA LYS A 220 0.47 17.27 -31.11
C LYS A 220 -0.50 16.23 -31.65
N ASP A 221 0.01 15.06 -32.07
CA ASP A 221 -0.78 14.00 -32.68
C ASP A 221 -1.32 12.99 -31.65
N VAL A 222 -0.79 12.98 -30.41
CA VAL A 222 -1.18 11.97 -29.42
C VAL A 222 -2.54 12.25 -28.77
N GLY A 223 -2.97 13.51 -28.70
CA GLY A 223 -4.19 13.93 -28.01
C GLY A 223 -3.91 14.56 -26.64
N GLN A 224 -4.69 14.20 -25.62
CA GLN A 224 -4.57 14.83 -24.29
C GLN A 224 -3.32 14.32 -23.56
N VAL A 225 -2.58 15.23 -22.91
CA VAL A 225 -1.40 14.87 -22.11
C VAL A 225 -1.61 15.26 -20.66
N PHE A 226 -1.52 14.27 -19.78
CA PHE A 226 -1.59 14.46 -18.33
C PHE A 226 -0.26 14.10 -17.68
N VAL A 227 0.24 15.00 -16.84
CA VAL A 227 1.40 14.76 -15.97
C VAL A 227 0.89 14.48 -14.56
N VAL A 228 1.24 13.33 -13.99
CA VAL A 228 0.76 12.88 -12.68
C VAL A 228 1.94 12.69 -11.72
N SER A 229 1.80 13.21 -10.49
CA SER A 229 2.76 13.00 -9.41
C SER A 229 2.05 12.83 -8.08
N VAL A 230 2.69 12.11 -7.14
CA VAL A 230 2.25 12.03 -5.73
C VAL A 230 2.65 13.33 -5.02
N ASN A 231 1.92 14.39 -5.35
CA ASN A 231 2.01 15.73 -4.81
C ASN A 231 0.60 16.32 -4.67
N ASP A 232 0.45 17.36 -3.86
CA ASP A 232 -0.79 18.12 -3.78
C ASP A 232 -1.01 19.01 -5.03
N ALA A 233 -2.25 19.49 -5.17
CA ALA A 233 -2.64 20.33 -6.31
C ALA A 233 -1.87 21.64 -6.39
N PHE A 234 -1.46 22.23 -5.26
CA PHE A 234 -0.78 23.53 -5.24
C PHE A 234 0.64 23.41 -5.77
N VAL A 235 1.36 22.37 -5.34
CA VAL A 235 2.69 22.05 -5.84
C VAL A 235 2.65 21.73 -7.33
N MET A 236 1.69 20.90 -7.76
CA MET A 236 1.55 20.57 -9.20
C MET A 236 1.17 21.79 -10.04
N LYS A 237 0.33 22.69 -9.53
CA LYS A 237 0.01 23.96 -10.20
C LYS A 237 1.24 24.83 -10.40
N ALA A 238 1.98 25.10 -9.33
CA ALA A 238 3.17 25.94 -9.40
C ALA A 238 4.24 25.33 -10.32
N TRP A 239 4.35 24.01 -10.32
CA TRP A 239 5.27 23.31 -11.22
C TRP A 239 4.83 23.40 -12.68
N ALA A 240 3.53 23.28 -12.96
CA ALA A 240 2.97 23.46 -14.29
C ALA A 240 3.28 24.85 -14.86
N GLU A 241 3.05 25.90 -14.07
CA GLU A 241 3.36 27.29 -14.44
C GLU A 241 4.85 27.51 -14.71
N GLN A 242 5.74 26.75 -14.06
CA GLN A 242 7.16 26.78 -14.33
C GLN A 242 7.55 26.01 -15.61
N MET A 243 6.94 24.85 -15.85
CA MET A 243 7.26 23.99 -17.01
C MET A 243 6.67 24.53 -18.31
N ASP A 244 5.50 25.17 -18.23
CA ASP A 244 4.82 25.82 -19.34
C ASP A 244 4.38 27.25 -18.96
N PRO A 245 5.32 28.21 -18.93
CA PRO A 245 5.01 29.59 -18.56
C PRO A 245 4.07 30.30 -19.54
N ALA A 246 4.01 29.84 -20.80
CA ALA A 246 3.12 30.40 -21.82
C ALA A 246 1.71 29.78 -21.74
N GLY A 247 1.57 28.59 -21.15
CA GLY A 247 0.31 27.87 -21.04
C GLY A 247 -0.19 27.33 -22.38
N ASP A 248 0.67 27.20 -23.38
CA ASP A 248 0.32 26.83 -24.75
C ASP A 248 0.64 25.37 -25.10
N SER A 249 1.30 24.63 -24.21
CA SER A 249 1.64 23.22 -24.43
C SER A 249 0.40 22.31 -24.43
N GLY A 250 -0.66 22.71 -23.71
CA GLY A 250 -1.85 21.89 -23.48
C GLY A 250 -1.64 20.76 -22.45
N PHE A 251 -0.51 20.72 -21.75
CA PHE A 251 -0.22 19.71 -20.73
C PHE A 251 -0.96 20.02 -19.44
N ARG A 252 -1.69 19.03 -18.91
CA ARG A 252 -2.43 19.16 -17.64
C ARG A 252 -1.70 18.47 -16.51
N PHE A 253 -1.41 19.19 -15.45
CA PHE A 253 -0.63 18.69 -14.31
C PHE A 253 -1.56 18.34 -13.14
N LEU A 254 -1.61 17.06 -12.80
CA LEU A 254 -2.51 16.49 -11.81
C LEU A 254 -1.74 16.02 -10.58
N GLY A 255 -2.19 16.44 -9.40
CA GLY A 255 -1.76 15.88 -8.13
C GLY A 255 -2.50 14.60 -7.78
N ASP A 256 -1.80 13.62 -7.24
CA ASP A 256 -2.33 12.42 -6.57
C ASP A 256 -1.92 12.45 -5.08
N PRO A 257 -2.55 13.30 -4.24
CA PRO A 257 -2.00 13.61 -2.91
C PRO A 257 -1.94 12.39 -1.98
N GLN A 258 -2.82 11.42 -2.21
CA GLN A 258 -2.91 10.18 -1.41
C GLN A 258 -2.22 8.99 -2.08
N GLY A 259 -1.73 9.15 -3.31
CA GLY A 259 -1.16 8.07 -4.11
C GLY A 259 -2.19 7.03 -4.55
N VAL A 260 -3.50 7.36 -4.55
CA VAL A 260 -4.57 6.38 -4.79
C VAL A 260 -4.57 5.94 -6.24
N PHE A 261 -4.44 6.88 -7.17
CA PHE A 261 -4.33 6.57 -8.59
C PHE A 261 -3.10 5.71 -8.86
N THR A 262 -1.96 6.16 -8.33
CA THR A 262 -0.66 5.51 -8.48
C THR A 262 -0.67 4.07 -7.94
N LYS A 263 -1.21 3.85 -6.74
CA LYS A 263 -1.35 2.52 -6.11
C LYS A 263 -2.34 1.62 -6.83
N THR A 264 -3.37 2.19 -7.46
CA THR A 264 -4.36 1.39 -8.20
C THR A 264 -3.75 0.78 -9.45
N LEU A 265 -2.78 1.47 -10.06
CA LEU A 265 -2.01 0.99 -11.20
C LEU A 265 -0.78 0.14 -10.81
N ASP A 266 -0.53 -0.05 -9.52
CA ASP A 266 0.68 -0.73 -9.00
C ASP A 266 2.00 -0.05 -9.46
N LEU A 267 1.94 1.28 -9.54
CA LEU A 267 3.03 2.16 -9.97
C LEU A 267 3.67 2.91 -8.79
N ASP A 268 3.39 2.56 -7.55
CA ASP A 268 4.04 3.14 -6.38
C ASP A 268 5.36 2.41 -6.03
N PHE A 269 6.26 3.14 -5.39
CA PHE A 269 7.48 2.59 -4.78
C PHE A 269 7.80 3.31 -3.46
N ASP A 270 8.56 2.64 -2.59
CA ASP A 270 9.07 3.26 -1.37
C ASP A 270 10.15 4.30 -1.72
N GLY A 271 9.70 5.57 -1.76
CA GLY A 271 10.54 6.73 -1.98
C GLY A 271 10.97 7.42 -0.69
N THR A 272 10.66 6.86 0.48
CA THR A 272 10.73 7.57 1.77
C THR A 272 12.11 8.15 2.05
N ALA A 273 13.17 7.44 1.69
CA ALA A 273 14.55 7.87 1.92
C ALA A 273 14.94 9.16 1.19
N ILE A 274 14.31 9.46 0.04
CA ILE A 274 14.65 10.60 -0.83
C ILE A 274 13.54 11.65 -0.81
N PHE A 275 12.28 11.20 -0.77
CA PHE A 275 11.11 12.02 -1.01
C PHE A 275 10.19 12.18 0.22
N GLY A 276 10.50 11.49 1.33
CA GLY A 276 9.78 11.55 2.60
C GLY A 276 8.54 10.65 2.70
N ASN A 277 8.04 10.11 1.57
CA ASN A 277 6.90 9.22 1.48
C ASN A 277 6.99 8.32 0.24
N ASP A 278 6.08 7.35 0.12
CA ASP A 278 5.88 6.58 -1.11
C ASP A 278 5.58 7.51 -2.29
N ARG A 279 6.19 7.24 -3.44
CA ARG A 279 6.05 8.06 -4.66
C ARG A 279 5.64 7.20 -5.86
N SER A 280 5.27 7.89 -6.93
CA SER A 280 5.05 7.26 -8.23
C SER A 280 6.36 6.89 -8.88
N LYS A 281 6.45 5.68 -9.43
CA LYS A 281 7.48 5.35 -10.41
C LYS A 281 7.42 6.34 -11.57
N ARG A 282 8.54 6.49 -12.28
CA ARG A 282 8.55 7.17 -13.56
C ARG A 282 7.99 6.24 -14.63
N TYR A 283 7.02 6.72 -15.38
CA TYR A 283 6.44 5.96 -16.48
C TYR A 283 5.79 6.86 -17.54
N ALA A 284 5.46 6.26 -18.67
CA ALA A 284 4.56 6.82 -19.67
C ALA A 284 3.55 5.75 -20.11
N LEU A 285 2.27 6.09 -20.09
CA LEU A 285 1.18 5.23 -20.57
C LEU A 285 0.55 5.87 -21.80
N VAL A 286 0.59 5.16 -22.93
CA VAL A 286 -0.13 5.57 -24.14
C VAL A 286 -1.56 5.04 -24.01
N ILE A 287 -2.53 5.93 -24.16
CA ILE A 287 -3.95 5.62 -23.99
C ILE A 287 -4.65 5.69 -25.33
N GLU A 288 -5.41 4.65 -25.64
CA GLU A 288 -6.22 4.56 -26.85
C GLU A 288 -7.59 3.97 -26.50
N ASN A 289 -8.66 4.64 -26.91
CA ASN A 289 -10.05 4.22 -26.63
C ASN A 289 -10.32 3.95 -25.14
N GLY A 290 -9.84 4.83 -24.25
CA GLY A 290 -10.02 4.74 -22.80
C GLY A 290 -9.26 3.59 -22.11
N ARG A 291 -8.33 2.94 -22.81
CA ARG A 291 -7.52 1.83 -22.29
C ARG A 291 -6.03 2.06 -22.51
N VAL A 292 -5.22 1.41 -21.68
CA VAL A 292 -3.77 1.42 -21.84
C VAL A 292 -3.39 0.66 -23.11
N LYS A 293 -2.82 1.35 -24.10
CA LYS A 293 -2.27 0.74 -25.33
C LYS A 293 -0.88 0.19 -25.08
N SER A 294 -0.01 0.98 -24.46
CA SER A 294 1.34 0.58 -24.05
C SER A 294 1.72 1.22 -22.73
N ALA A 295 2.57 0.52 -21.97
CA ALA A 295 3.06 0.97 -20.68
C ALA A 295 4.60 0.93 -20.68
N HIS A 296 5.22 2.09 -20.43
CA HIS A 296 6.66 2.28 -20.41
C HIS A 296 7.07 2.68 -19.00
N VAL A 297 7.32 1.70 -18.14
CA VAL A 297 7.65 1.92 -16.72
C VAL A 297 9.15 1.68 -16.50
N GLU A 298 9.82 2.61 -15.81
CA GLU A 298 11.25 2.47 -15.55
C GLU A 298 11.53 1.32 -14.59
N PRO A 299 12.49 0.43 -14.92
CA PRO A 299 12.77 -0.77 -14.13
C PRO A 299 13.39 -0.45 -12.75
N ASP A 300 14.03 0.70 -12.63
CA ASP A 300 14.66 1.23 -11.40
C ASP A 300 13.77 2.25 -10.68
N ASN A 301 12.49 2.34 -11.05
CA ASN A 301 11.47 3.26 -10.55
C ASN A 301 11.68 4.74 -10.89
N THR A 302 12.90 5.23 -11.11
CA THR A 302 13.17 6.69 -11.17
C THR A 302 14.06 7.13 -12.33
N GLY A 303 14.68 6.18 -13.05
CA GLY A 303 15.58 6.42 -14.18
C GLY A 303 14.91 7.11 -15.35
N THR A 304 15.64 7.41 -16.42
CA THR A 304 15.13 8.18 -17.57
C THR A 304 15.56 7.51 -18.87
N ASN A 305 14.98 6.35 -19.16
CA ASN A 305 15.31 5.59 -20.36
C ASN A 305 14.03 5.20 -21.12
N VAL A 306 13.28 4.22 -20.62
CA VAL A 306 12.17 3.63 -21.38
C VAL A 306 10.96 4.54 -21.48
N SER A 307 10.82 5.48 -20.53
CA SER A 307 9.70 6.41 -20.42
C SER A 307 9.96 7.79 -21.05
N MET A 308 11.10 7.98 -21.72
CA MET A 308 11.44 9.23 -22.43
C MET A 308 10.67 9.37 -23.74
N ALA A 309 10.42 10.61 -24.18
CA ALA A 309 9.58 10.91 -25.35
C ALA A 309 10.00 10.16 -26.61
N ASP A 310 11.30 10.14 -26.95
CA ASP A 310 11.81 9.45 -28.14
C ASP A 310 11.48 7.94 -28.13
N LYS A 311 11.53 7.29 -26.95
CA LYS A 311 11.21 5.87 -26.83
C LYS A 311 9.72 5.57 -26.94
N VAL A 312 8.88 6.51 -26.52
CA VAL A 312 7.43 6.33 -26.46
C VAL A 312 6.76 6.77 -27.77
N LEU A 313 7.27 7.82 -28.40
CA LEU A 313 6.68 8.44 -29.59
C LEU A 313 7.40 8.07 -30.91
N GLY A 314 8.63 7.53 -30.83
CA GLY A 314 9.40 7.00 -31.96
C GLY A 314 10.23 8.06 -32.67
#